data_AF-A0A085BA45-F1
#
_entry.id   AF-A0A085BA45-F1
#
_cell.length_a   1.000
_cell.length_b   1.000
_cell.length_c   1.000
_cell.angle_alpha   90.00
_cell.angle_beta   90.00
_cell.angle_gamma   90.00
#
_symmetry.space_group_name_H-M   'P 1'
#
loop_
_entity.id
_entity.type
_entity.pdbx_description
1 polymer ?
#
loop_
_entity_poly.entity_id
_entity_poly.type
_entity_poly.pdbx_seq_one_letter_code
_entity_poly.pdbx_strand_id
1 'polypeptide(L)'
;MNYYIQNKDAGYLGNAIYFWRKGNCGYTADLNESQIFSEEEAKSICNGNPSKNKAWPVEYIDNNQGIQRVVDSQYLCDENIKIFD
;
A
#
# COMPACT_ATOMS: atom_id res chain seq x y z
N MET A 1 -15.02 9.84 6.78
CA MET A 1 -14.53 8.55 6.23
C MET A 1 -13.07 8.71 5.85
N ASN A 2 -12.26 7.65 5.88
CA ASN A 2 -10.81 7.72 5.66
C ASN A 2 -10.41 7.04 4.36
N TYR A 3 -9.36 7.55 3.70
CA TYR A 3 -8.93 7.08 2.39
C TYR A 3 -7.42 6.89 2.28
N TYR A 4 -7.01 5.84 1.57
CA TYR A 4 -5.69 5.77 0.96
C TYR A 4 -5.75 6.40 -0.43
N ILE A 5 -4.71 7.13 -0.84
CA ILE A 5 -4.61 7.68 -2.19
C ILE A 5 -3.62 6.85 -3.00
N GLN A 6 -4.08 6.23 -4.08
CA GLN A 6 -3.22 5.59 -5.06
C GLN A 6 -2.70 6.64 -6.04
N ASN A 7 -1.41 6.58 -6.36
CA ASN A 7 -0.86 7.29 -7.51
C ASN A 7 -0.67 6.33 -8.68
N LYS A 8 -1.40 6.53 -9.78
CA LYS A 8 -1.37 5.62 -10.93
C LYS A 8 -0.04 5.64 -11.69
N ASP A 9 0.70 6.73 -11.60
CA ASP A 9 1.99 6.88 -12.30
C ASP A 9 3.15 6.30 -11.48
N ALA A 10 2.92 5.97 -10.19
CA ALA A 10 3.93 5.34 -9.34
C ALA A 10 4.16 3.86 -9.71
N GLY A 11 3.31 3.27 -10.54
CA GLY A 11 3.43 1.89 -10.99
C GLY A 11 2.92 0.89 -9.96
N TYR A 12 3.58 -0.28 -9.91
CA TYR A 12 3.19 -1.42 -9.08
C TYR A 12 4.43 -2.10 -8.48
N LEU A 13 4.26 -2.76 -7.33
CA LEU A 13 5.19 -3.75 -6.81
C LEU A 13 4.61 -5.14 -7.05
N GLY A 14 5.02 -5.81 -8.13
CA GLY A 14 4.31 -6.98 -8.62
C GLY A 14 2.87 -6.62 -8.98
N ASN A 15 1.90 -7.13 -8.22
CA ASN A 15 0.48 -6.79 -8.36
C ASN A 15 -0.02 -5.75 -7.34
N ALA A 16 0.82 -5.34 -6.37
CA ALA A 16 0.45 -4.37 -5.36
C ALA A 16 0.53 -2.94 -5.91
N ILE A 17 -0.52 -2.15 -5.68
CA ILE A 17 -0.56 -0.73 -6.05
C ILE A 17 0.17 0.12 -5.01
N TYR A 18 0.74 1.23 -5.46
CA TYR A 18 1.39 2.20 -4.58
C TYR A 18 0.42 3.27 -4.07
N PHE A 19 0.47 3.50 -2.77
CA PHE A 19 -0.22 4.58 -2.07
C PHE A 19 0.77 5.66 -1.63
N TRP A 20 0.27 6.87 -1.35
CA TRP A 20 1.08 7.94 -0.77
C TRP A 20 1.66 7.49 0.58
N ARG A 21 2.97 7.68 0.77
CA ARG A 21 3.67 7.30 2.01
C ARG A 21 3.52 8.40 3.07
N LYS A 22 3.45 7.99 4.34
CA LYS A 22 3.51 8.91 5.50
C LYS A 22 4.74 9.83 5.41
N GLY A 23 4.61 11.05 5.93
CA GLY A 23 5.71 12.00 6.02
C GLY A 23 6.16 12.62 4.69
N ASN A 24 5.34 12.55 3.63
CA ASN A 24 5.68 13.03 2.28
C ASN A 24 6.90 12.31 1.66
N CYS A 25 7.13 11.04 2.02
CA CYS A 25 8.29 10.26 1.57
C CYS A 25 8.02 9.42 0.29
N GLY A 26 7.29 9.99 -0.67
CA GLY A 26 6.96 9.31 -1.93
C GLY A 26 5.79 8.34 -1.81
N TYR A 27 5.94 7.12 -2.34
CA TYR A 27 4.87 6.11 -2.40
C TYR A 27 5.32 4.76 -1.83
N THR A 28 4.36 3.97 -1.35
CA THR A 28 4.62 2.67 -0.72
C THR A 28 3.49 1.68 -1.02
N ALA A 29 3.83 0.39 -1.11
CA ALA A 29 2.87 -0.70 -1.20
C ALA A 29 2.58 -1.30 0.20
N ASP A 30 3.35 -0.93 1.22
CA ASP A 30 3.10 -1.31 2.61
C ASP A 30 2.06 -0.39 3.23
N LEU A 31 0.88 -0.95 3.54
CA LEU A 31 -0.23 -0.22 4.15
C LEU A 31 0.11 0.35 5.53
N ASN A 32 1.03 -0.25 6.29
CA ASN A 32 1.43 0.29 7.59
C ASN A 32 2.16 1.63 7.45
N GLU A 33 2.79 1.86 6.29
CA GLU A 33 3.53 3.07 5.94
C GLU A 33 2.70 4.02 5.06
N SER A 34 1.51 3.62 4.64
CA SER A 34 0.61 4.43 3.82
C SER A 34 -0.04 5.56 4.62
N GLN A 35 -0.07 6.74 4.02
CA GLN A 35 -0.76 7.90 4.56
C GLN A 35 -2.28 7.70 4.44
N ILE A 36 -2.97 7.96 5.54
CA ILE A 36 -4.44 8.00 5.58
C ILE A 36 -4.87 9.46 5.54
N PHE A 37 -5.81 9.75 4.67
CA PHE A 37 -6.37 11.08 4.47
C PHE A 37 -7.82 11.14 4.90
N SER A 38 -8.25 12.30 5.39
CA SER A 38 -9.67 12.60 5.56
C SER A 38 -10.38 12.68 4.20
N GLU A 39 -11.71 12.71 4.24
CA GLU A 39 -12.51 12.85 3.03
C GLU A 39 -12.25 14.17 2.29
N GLU A 40 -12.09 15.27 3.03
CA GLU A 40 -11.80 16.60 2.49
C GLU A 40 -10.43 16.64 1.80
N GLU A 41 -9.42 16.08 2.45
CA GLU A 41 -8.06 15.99 1.91
C GLU A 41 -8.04 15.12 0.64
N ALA A 42 -8.68 13.94 0.70
CA ALA A 42 -8.78 13.03 -0.43
C ALA A 42 -9.47 13.69 -1.63
N LYS A 43 -10.59 14.41 -1.40
CA LYS A 43 -11.28 15.20 -2.43
C LYS A 43 -10.37 16.24 -3.05
N SER A 44 -9.64 17.00 -2.23
CA SER A 44 -8.72 18.04 -2.72
C SER A 44 -7.62 17.45 -3.60
N ILE A 45 -6.97 16.37 -3.16
CA ILE A 45 -5.88 15.71 -3.89
C ILE A 45 -6.38 15.08 -5.21
N CYS A 46 -7.50 14.37 -5.17
CA CYS A 46 -8.06 13.72 -6.35
C CYS A 46 -8.63 14.72 -7.36
N ASN A 47 -9.28 15.79 -6.92
CA ASN A 47 -9.80 16.82 -7.84
C ASN A 47 -8.69 17.69 -8.42
N GLY A 48 -7.60 17.92 -7.66
CA GLY A 48 -6.43 18.65 -8.15
C GLY A 48 -5.68 17.93 -9.28
N ASN A 49 -5.72 16.59 -9.29
CA ASN A 49 -5.14 15.80 -10.39
C ASN A 49 -5.86 14.43 -10.58
N PRO A 50 -7.04 14.43 -11.21
CA PRO A 50 -7.89 13.24 -11.30
C PRO A 50 -7.34 12.16 -12.25
N SER A 51 -6.47 12.55 -13.20
CA SER A 51 -5.80 11.60 -14.07
C SER A 51 -4.70 10.83 -13.35
N LYS A 52 -4.19 11.31 -12.21
CA LYS A 52 -3.09 10.69 -11.46
C LYS A 52 -3.54 9.98 -10.18
N ASN A 53 -4.45 10.59 -9.43
CA ASN A 53 -4.79 10.15 -8.07
C ASN A 53 -6.15 9.45 -8.01
N LYS A 54 -6.24 8.34 -7.27
CA LYS A 54 -7.49 7.65 -6.94
C LYS A 54 -7.61 7.44 -5.44
N ALA A 55 -8.73 7.85 -4.85
CA ALA A 55 -9.04 7.61 -3.45
C ALA A 55 -9.71 6.24 -3.27
N TRP A 56 -9.23 5.47 -2.30
CA TRP A 56 -9.77 4.17 -1.92
C TRP A 56 -10.16 4.21 -0.45
N PRO A 57 -11.39 3.82 -0.08
CA PRO A 57 -11.78 3.75 1.32
C PRO A 57 -10.84 2.83 2.11
N VAL A 58 -10.35 3.31 3.26
CA VAL A 58 -9.49 2.51 4.14
C VAL A 58 -10.20 1.22 4.54
N GLU A 59 -11.47 1.31 4.95
CA GLU A 59 -12.28 0.15 5.33
C GLU A 59 -12.40 -0.88 4.20
N TYR A 60 -12.49 -0.43 2.94
CA TYR A 60 -12.56 -1.34 1.80
C TYR A 60 -11.22 -2.05 1.54
N ILE A 61 -10.11 -1.32 1.65
CA ILE A 61 -8.76 -1.84 1.40
C ILE A 61 -8.33 -2.78 2.53
N ASP A 62 -8.45 -2.36 3.79
CA ASP A 62 -7.98 -3.13 4.94
C ASP A 62 -8.75 -4.45 5.12
N ASN A 63 -10.00 -4.51 4.66
CA ASN A 63 -10.82 -5.73 4.67
C ASN A 63 -10.79 -6.50 3.34
N ASN A 64 -9.93 -6.13 2.39
CA ASN A 64 -9.87 -6.79 1.09
C ASN A 64 -9.09 -8.11 1.15
N GLN A 65 -9.58 -9.15 0.46
CA GLN A 65 -8.94 -10.47 0.39
C GLN A 65 -7.56 -10.45 -0.28
N GLY A 66 -7.26 -9.44 -1.10
CA GLY A 66 -5.99 -9.30 -1.81
C GLY A 66 -4.85 -8.66 -1.02
N ILE A 67 -5.06 -8.25 0.25
CA ILE A 67 -4.00 -7.70 1.09
C ILE A 67 -3.06 -8.81 1.56
N GLN A 68 -1.76 -8.67 1.24
CA GLN A 68 -0.75 -9.70 1.51
C GLN A 68 0.31 -9.21 2.50
N ARG A 69 0.77 -10.12 3.39
CA ARG A 69 1.98 -9.97 4.23
C ARG A 69 2.99 -11.02 3.76
N VAL A 70 3.97 -10.64 2.93
CA VAL A 70 4.82 -11.61 2.22
C VAL A 70 6.27 -11.64 2.71
N VAL A 71 6.85 -12.85 2.70
CA VAL A 71 8.23 -13.17 3.11
C VAL A 71 8.96 -13.79 1.93
N ASP A 72 10.17 -13.30 1.69
CA ASP A 72 11.02 -13.63 0.54
C ASP A 72 11.81 -14.93 0.77
N SER A 73 11.68 -15.87 -0.15
CA SER A 73 12.27 -17.20 -0.05
C SER A 73 13.77 -17.25 -0.34
N GLN A 74 14.35 -16.23 -0.99
CA GLN A 74 15.79 -16.22 -1.31
C GLN A 74 16.67 -15.97 -0.06
N TYR A 75 16.08 -15.52 1.04
CA TYR A 75 16.76 -15.24 2.31
C TYR A 75 16.50 -16.31 3.37
N LEU A 76 15.98 -17.46 2.95
CA LEU A 76 15.85 -18.62 3.79
C LEU A 76 17.08 -19.48 3.58
N CYS A 77 17.72 -19.90 4.67
CA CYS A 77 18.93 -20.70 4.62
C CYS A 77 18.61 -22.10 5.14
N ASP A 78 18.88 -23.10 4.32
CA ASP A 78 18.52 -24.49 4.62
C ASP A 78 19.18 -24.98 5.91
N GLU A 79 20.34 -24.43 6.27
CA GLU A 79 21.08 -24.72 7.50
C GLU A 79 20.35 -24.29 8.78
N ASN A 80 19.43 -23.32 8.67
CA ASN A 80 18.58 -22.88 9.78
C ASN A 80 17.27 -23.68 9.84
N ILE A 81 17.10 -24.70 8.99
CA ILE A 81 15.96 -25.62 9.04
C ILE A 81 16.22 -26.62 10.17
N LYS A 82 15.44 -26.46 11.24
CA LYS A 82 15.47 -27.35 12.39
C LYS A 82 14.99 -28.75 11.98
N ILE A 83 15.87 -29.76 12.04
CA ILE A 83 15.53 -31.19 11.86
C ILE A 83 15.41 -31.83 13.25
N PHE A 84 14.35 -32.60 13.51
CA PHE A 84 14.07 -33.24 14.82
C PHE A 84 14.11 -34.78 14.72
N ASP A 85 14.70 -35.42 15.73
CA ASP A 85 14.65 -36.88 16.02
C ASP A 85 13.39 -37.25 16.83
#